data_AF-A0A2S9FYK5-F1
#
_entry.id   AF-A0A2S9FYK5-F1
#
_cell.length_a   1.000
_cell.length_b   1.000
_cell.length_c   1.000
_cell.angle_alpha   90.00
_cell.angle_beta   90.00
_cell.angle_gamma   90.00
#
_symmetry.space_group_name_H-M   'P 1'
#
loop_
_entity.id
_entity.type
_entity.pdbx_description
1 polymer ?
#
loop_
_entity_poly.entity_id
_entity_poly.type
_entity_poly.pdbx_seq_one_letter_code
_entity_poly.pdbx_strand_id
1 'polypeptide(L)'
;RHDPYAVRRTETSSRGAYVEVATESGTGVAYLTATVSATDGEAFDTRADALARTVCARDPRDLDQRRAAAVGAMGFGWDRLPCL
;
A
#
# COMPACT_ATOMS: atom_id res chain seq x y z
N ARG A 1 0.52 4.80 35.34
CA ARG A 1 1.23 6.07 35.06
C ARG A 1 1.33 6.19 33.55
N HIS A 2 0.37 6.87 32.92
CA HIS A 2 0.34 7.08 31.47
C HIS A 2 1.31 8.19 31.08
N ASP A 3 2.15 7.94 30.08
CA ASP A 3 3.04 8.94 29.50
C ASP A 3 2.22 9.95 28.66
N PRO A 4 2.15 11.24 29.07
CA PRO A 4 1.39 12.26 28.34
C PRO A 4 1.97 12.60 26.96
N TYR A 5 3.19 12.16 26.63
CA TYR A 5 3.84 12.40 25.34
C TYR A 5 3.45 11.39 24.26
N ALA A 6 2.95 10.20 24.63
CA ALA A 6 2.45 9.22 23.67
C ALA A 6 1.16 9.69 22.97
N VAL A 7 0.33 10.47 23.68
CA VAL A 7 -0.94 10.99 23.16
C VAL A 7 -0.71 12.14 22.16
N ARG A 8 0.29 13.00 22.41
CA ARG A 8 0.57 14.17 21.55
C ARG A 8 1.13 13.85 20.16
N ARG A 9 1.81 12.70 19.99
CA ARG A 9 2.24 12.24 18.65
C ARG A 9 1.07 11.72 17.82
N THR A 10 0.06 11.16 18.46
CA THR A 10 -1.08 10.50 17.80
C THR A 10 -2.13 11.52 17.32
N GLU A 11 -2.32 12.62 18.05
CA GLU A 11 -3.27 13.68 17.65
C GLU A 11 -2.71 14.63 16.58
N THR A 12 -1.38 14.75 16.43
CA THR A 12 -0.79 15.57 15.37
C THR A 12 -0.73 14.84 14.03
N SER A 13 -0.53 13.51 14.02
CA SER A 13 -0.40 12.71 12.79
C SER A 13 -1.70 12.59 12.00
N SER A 14 -2.85 12.67 12.66
CA SER A 14 -4.17 12.56 12.04
C SER A 14 -4.60 13.81 11.25
N ARG A 15 -3.95 14.97 11.46
CA ARG A 15 -4.06 16.13 10.55
C ARG A 15 -3.18 16.02 9.30
N GLY A 16 -2.30 15.02 9.23
CA GLY A 16 -1.33 14.81 8.13
C GLY A 16 -1.58 13.56 7.29
N ALA A 17 -2.71 12.86 7.49
CA ALA A 17 -3.07 11.75 6.62
C ALA A 17 -3.36 12.27 5.22
N TYR A 18 -2.61 11.77 4.24
CA TYR A 18 -2.61 12.30 2.88
C TYR A 18 -2.28 11.19 1.89
N VAL A 19 -2.86 11.26 0.70
CA VAL A 19 -2.54 10.39 -0.43
C VAL A 19 -2.40 11.25 -1.66
N GLU A 20 -1.30 11.07 -2.38
CA GLU A 20 -1.02 11.69 -3.67
C GLU A 20 -0.89 10.63 -4.74
N VAL A 21 -1.43 10.93 -5.93
CA VAL A 21 -1.14 10.18 -7.15
C VAL A 21 -0.61 11.17 -8.18
N ALA A 22 0.68 11.07 -8.50
CA ALA A 22 1.33 11.90 -9.50
C ALA A 22 1.62 11.05 -10.75
N THR A 23 1.16 11.49 -11.92
CA THR A 23 1.41 10.79 -13.19
C THR A 23 2.59 11.40 -13.93
N GLU A 24 3.49 10.57 -14.45
CA GLU A 24 4.56 11.02 -15.34
C GLU A 24 4.07 11.03 -16.79
N SER A 25 4.07 12.20 -17.40
CA SER A 25 3.59 12.38 -18.78
C SER A 25 4.50 11.64 -19.77
N GLY A 26 3.91 10.77 -20.58
CA GLY A 26 4.59 10.08 -21.67
C GLY A 26 5.18 8.71 -21.33
N THR A 27 5.25 8.32 -20.05
CA THR A 27 5.75 6.99 -19.63
C THR A 27 4.62 6.02 -19.27
N GLY A 28 3.43 6.53 -18.95
CA GLY A 28 2.31 5.72 -18.46
C GLY A 28 2.49 5.26 -17.01
N VAL A 29 3.43 5.84 -16.27
CA VAL A 29 3.72 5.52 -14.87
C VAL A 29 3.05 6.54 -13.95
N ALA A 30 2.57 6.06 -12.81
CA ALA A 30 2.10 6.89 -11.72
C ALA A 30 2.84 6.56 -10.42
N TYR A 31 3.14 7.59 -9.64
CA TYR A 31 3.71 7.51 -8.31
C TYR A 31 2.60 7.70 -7.29
N LEU A 32 2.53 6.80 -6.32
CA LEU A 32 1.61 6.90 -5.19
C LEU A 32 2.42 7.16 -3.92
N THR A 33 2.09 8.24 -3.22
CA THR A 33 2.69 8.59 -1.93
C THR A 33 1.58 8.71 -0.91
N ALA A 34 1.73 8.08 0.25
CA ALA A 34 0.73 8.14 1.30
C ALA A 34 1.36 8.31 2.68
N THR A 35 0.74 9.15 3.51
CA THR A 35 0.95 9.22 4.94
C THR A 35 -0.32 8.69 5.61
N VAL A 36 -0.20 7.60 6.36
CA VAL A 36 -1.32 6.95 7.06
C VAL A 36 -0.95 6.69 8.51
N SER A 37 -1.92 6.29 9.33
CA SER A 37 -1.61 5.83 10.69
C SER A 37 -0.72 4.58 10.63
N ALA A 38 0.05 4.31 11.68
CA ALA A 38 0.89 3.12 11.72
C ALA A 38 0.06 1.84 11.56
N THR A 39 -1.11 1.79 12.19
CA THR A 39 -2.07 0.67 12.10
C THR A 39 -2.56 0.45 10.67
N ASP A 40 -2.94 1.53 9.97
CA ASP A 40 -3.39 1.43 8.58
C ASP A 40 -2.25 1.06 7.63
N GLY A 41 -1.03 1.54 7.90
CA GLY A 41 0.17 1.17 7.17
C GLY A 41 0.50 -0.31 7.27
N GLU A 42 0.41 -0.89 8.47
CA GLU A 42 0.59 -2.33 8.68
C GLU A 42 -0.51 -3.16 8.00
N ALA A 43 -1.77 -2.70 8.07
CA ALA A 43 -2.89 -3.35 7.37
C ALA A 43 -2.69 -3.32 5.84
N PHE A 44 -2.24 -2.18 5.30
CA PHE A 44 -1.93 -2.03 3.88
C PHE A 44 -0.78 -2.96 3.45
N ASP A 45 0.33 -2.96 4.19
CA ASP A 45 1.49 -3.81 3.92
C ASP A 45 1.10 -5.31 3.91
N THR A 46 0.37 -5.73 4.94
CA THR A 46 -0.13 -7.10 5.08
C THR A 46 -1.03 -7.49 3.90
N ARG A 47 -1.96 -6.61 3.50
CA ARG A 47 -2.87 -6.88 2.39
C ARG A 47 -2.13 -6.95 1.05
N ALA A 48 -1.13 -6.10 0.83
CA ALA A 48 -0.32 -6.11 -0.38
C ALA A 48 0.47 -7.42 -0.50
N ASP A 49 1.13 -7.86 0.57
CA ASP A 49 1.88 -9.12 0.58
C ASP A 49 0.96 -10.34 0.40
N ALA A 50 -0.21 -10.34 1.04
CA ALA A 50 -1.21 -11.39 0.87
C ALA A 50 -1.67 -11.52 -0.59
N LEU A 51 -2.02 -10.41 -1.24
CA LEU A 51 -2.39 -10.41 -2.67
C LEU A 51 -1.24 -10.84 -3.57
N ALA A 52 -0.02 -10.37 -3.30
CA ALA A 52 1.17 -10.71 -4.08
C ALA A 52 1.47 -12.22 -4.10
N ARG A 53 1.03 -12.95 -3.06
CA ARG A 53 1.19 -14.42 -2.93
C ARG A 53 0.06 -15.23 -3.57
N THR A 54 -1.00 -14.62 -4.08
CA THR A 54 -2.14 -15.33 -4.71
C THR A 54 -1.87 -15.80 -6.15
N VAL A 55 -0.73 -15.42 -6.72
CA VAL A 55 -0.34 -15.80 -8.08
C VAL A 55 0.03 -17.28 -8.18
N CYS A 56 0.08 -17.78 -9.42
CA CYS A 56 0.47 -19.15 -9.73
C CYS A 56 1.95 -19.37 -9.41
N ALA A 57 2.34 -20.63 -9.16
CA ALA A 57 3.72 -20.99 -8.82
C ALA A 57 4.76 -20.61 -9.89
N ARG A 58 4.34 -20.47 -11.16
CA ARG A 58 5.20 -20.12 -12.30
C ARG A 58 5.07 -18.65 -12.73
N ASP A 59 4.45 -17.80 -11.92
CA ASP A 59 4.34 -16.38 -12.25
C ASP A 59 5.74 -15.76 -12.41
N PRO A 60 6.04 -15.14 -13.55
CA PRO A 60 7.40 -14.67 -13.87
C PRO A 60 7.81 -13.43 -13.09
N ARG A 61 6.87 -12.71 -12.48
CA ARG A 61 7.17 -11.49 -11.72
C ARG A 61 7.89 -11.83 -10.42
N ASP A 62 8.78 -10.96 -9.97
CA ASP A 62 9.31 -11.02 -8.61
C ASP A 62 8.28 -10.50 -7.58
N LEU A 63 8.64 -10.56 -6.29
CA LEU A 63 7.72 -10.16 -5.21
C LEU A 63 7.39 -8.66 -5.26
N ASP A 64 8.35 -7.81 -5.59
CA ASP A 64 8.16 -6.35 -5.62
C ASP A 64 7.21 -5.95 -6.74
N GLN A 65 7.38 -6.54 -7.94
CA GLN A 65 6.46 -6.38 -9.06
C GLN A 65 5.05 -6.89 -8.75
N ARG A 66 4.94 -8.02 -8.03
CA ARG A 66 3.62 -8.54 -7.59
C ARG A 66 2.98 -7.62 -6.55
N ARG A 67 3.76 -7.07 -5.62
CA ARG A 67 3.28 -6.07 -4.64
C ARG A 67 2.82 -4.78 -5.34
N ALA A 68 3.54 -4.32 -6.36
CA ALA A 68 3.10 -3.19 -7.18
C ALA A 68 1.77 -3.47 -7.88
N ALA A 69 1.60 -4.67 -8.48
CA ALA A 69 0.34 -5.09 -9.06
C ALA A 69 -0.79 -5.21 -8.01
N ALA A 70 -0.47 -5.61 -6.78
CA ALA A 70 -1.43 -5.71 -5.68
C ALA A 70 -2.06 -4.35 -5.35
N VAL A 71 -1.33 -3.24 -5.46
CA VAL A 71 -1.88 -1.89 -5.26
C VAL A 71 -3.01 -1.62 -6.26
N GLY A 72 -2.78 -1.95 -7.54
CA GLY A 72 -3.83 -1.84 -8.57
C GLY A 72 -5.01 -2.75 -8.28
N ALA A 73 -4.76 -4.00 -7.87
CA ALA A 73 -5.80 -4.95 -7.50
C ALA A 73 -6.68 -4.46 -6.33
N MET A 74 -6.10 -3.82 -5.31
CA MET A 74 -6.88 -3.19 -4.24
C MET A 74 -7.78 -2.07 -4.77
N GLY A 75 -7.26 -1.21 -5.64
CA GLY A 75 -8.04 -0.13 -6.27
C GLY A 75 -9.21 -0.62 -7.11
N PHE A 76 -9.06 -1.78 -7.77
CA PHE A 76 -10.13 -2.42 -8.54
C PHE A 76 -11.02 -3.39 -7.73
N GLY A 77 -10.77 -3.55 -6.42
CA GLY A 77 -11.56 -4.44 -5.55
C GLY A 77 -11.34 -5.93 -5.81
N TRP A 78 -10.15 -6.33 -6.25
CA TRP A 78 -9.83 -7.73 -6.52
C TRP A 78 -9.34 -8.46 -5.27
N ASP A 79 -9.71 -9.73 -5.16
CA ASP A 79 -9.29 -10.59 -4.05
C ASP A 79 -8.02 -11.41 -4.34
N ARG A 80 -7.56 -11.40 -5.59
CA ARG A 80 -6.37 -12.11 -6.05
C ARG A 80 -5.77 -11.44 -7.29
N LEU A 81 -4.50 -11.71 -7.54
CA LEU A 81 -3.83 -11.32 -8.78
C LEU A 81 -4.05 -12.38 -9.87
N PRO A 82 -4.25 -11.95 -11.14
CA PRO A 82 -4.10 -12.84 -12.27
C PRO A 82 -2.62 -13.25 -12.41
N CYS A 83 -2.40 -14.48 -12.85
CA CYS A 83 -1.07 -14.96 -13.19
C CYS A 83 -0.66 -14.42 -14.56
N LEU A 84 0.63 -14.17 -14.75
CA LEU A 84 1.22 -13.90 -16.07
C LEU A 84 1.90 -15.15 -16.65
#